data_AF-A0A369LCV4-F1
#
_entry.id   AF-A0A369LCV4-F1
#
_cell.length_a   1.000
_cell.length_b   1.000
_cell.length_c   1.000
_cell.angle_alpha   90.00
_cell.angle_beta   90.00
_cell.angle_gamma   90.00
#
_symmetry.space_group_name_H-M   'P 1'
#
loop_
_entity.id
_entity.type
_entity.pdbx_description
1 polymer ?
#
loop_
_entity_poly.entity_id
_entity_poly.type
_entity_poly.pdbx_seq_one_letter_code
_entity_poly.pdbx_strand_id
1 'polypeptide(L)'
;MNRRKGVEGYACAVWLQAPCSRRDKLRKGPRGCSRKTRKDGFMGDQPSITRRGVLVGAGAVAGMFAVGGVAYALEGEDRGLLRPPGAQDEAHFRATCLKCNRCETACPQRCLRAGVLEDGVLNWRTPIMDFHRGVCDFCGVCEDVCPAGSIAGAHDPAQVIGVAVVDRERCIAWLQGGCQVCVDACPYGAITLDDANRPVVDRAKCNGCGACENACPSSSYLAFAGGTDRGINVRAAGKEA
;
A
#
# COMPACT_ATOMS: atom_id res chain seq x y z
N MET A 1 -55.90 -32.93 -25.41
CA MET A 1 -56.40 -33.60 -24.18
C MET A 1 -55.41 -33.32 -23.05
N ASN A 2 -55.83 -32.61 -21.99
CA ASN A 2 -55.19 -32.46 -20.65
C ASN A 2 -53.74 -31.92 -20.56
N ARG A 3 -53.27 -31.19 -19.53
CA ARG A 3 -53.79 -30.35 -18.42
C ARG A 3 -52.53 -29.74 -17.73
N ARG A 4 -52.60 -28.47 -17.30
CA ARG A 4 -51.98 -27.72 -16.15
C ARG A 4 -50.72 -28.32 -15.48
N LYS A 5 -49.68 -27.56 -15.07
CA LYS A 5 -49.55 -26.46 -14.06
C LYS A 5 -48.12 -25.86 -14.23
N GLY A 6 -47.71 -24.63 -13.90
CA GLY A 6 -48.26 -23.52 -13.10
C GLY A 6 -47.56 -23.38 -11.74
N VAL A 7 -46.51 -22.54 -11.64
CA VAL A 7 -45.92 -21.83 -10.45
C VAL A 7 -44.74 -20.98 -10.95
N GLU A 8 -44.43 -19.74 -10.54
CA GLU A 8 -45.05 -18.71 -9.70
C GLU A 8 -44.24 -17.40 -9.94
N GLY A 9 -44.94 -16.25 -10.06
CA GLY A 9 -44.35 -14.90 -9.93
C GLY A 9 -43.98 -14.62 -8.46
N TYR A 10 -43.40 -13.49 -8.05
CA TYR A 10 -44.03 -12.17 -8.10
C TYR A 10 -42.99 -11.04 -7.99
N ALA A 11 -43.15 -10.04 -8.84
CA ALA A 11 -42.44 -8.77 -8.81
C ALA A 11 -43.15 -7.75 -7.90
N CYS A 12 -42.35 -6.81 -7.41
CA CYS A 12 -42.62 -5.77 -6.43
C CYS A 12 -43.83 -4.87 -6.80
N ALA A 13 -44.79 -4.76 -5.89
CA ALA A 13 -46.01 -3.97 -6.06
C ALA A 13 -45.82 -2.51 -5.62
N VAL A 14 -46.23 -1.62 -6.52
CA VAL A 14 -46.41 -0.18 -6.37
C VAL A 14 -47.54 0.11 -5.37
N TRP A 15 -47.27 0.92 -4.35
CA TRP A 15 -48.27 1.38 -3.39
C TRP A 15 -49.13 2.49 -4.01
N LEU A 16 -50.31 2.13 -4.52
CA LEU A 16 -51.42 3.02 -4.83
C LEU A 16 -52.35 3.17 -3.62
N GLN A 17 -52.76 4.41 -3.39
CA GLN A 17 -53.67 4.87 -2.35
C GLN A 17 -55.02 4.14 -2.37
N ALA A 18 -55.51 3.73 -1.20
CA ALA A 18 -56.91 3.32 -1.01
C ALA A 18 -57.59 4.21 0.05
N PRO A 19 -58.83 4.67 -0.19
CA PRO A 19 -59.54 5.65 0.63
C PRO A 19 -60.16 5.01 1.88
N CYS A 20 -60.03 5.69 3.02
CA CYS A 20 -60.61 5.28 4.29
C CYS A 20 -62.14 5.41 4.23
N SER A 21 -62.84 4.29 4.47
CA SER A 21 -64.29 4.17 4.32
C SER A 21 -65.07 4.90 5.41
N ARG A 22 -66.19 5.45 4.96
CA ARG A 22 -67.03 6.48 5.59
C ARG A 22 -67.98 5.92 6.65
N ARG A 23 -67.51 5.04 7.54
CA ARG A 23 -68.42 4.33 8.45
C ARG A 23 -67.80 3.95 9.80
N ASP A 24 -67.08 4.88 10.42
CA ASP A 24 -66.80 4.81 11.87
C ASP A 24 -66.42 6.19 12.40
N LYS A 25 -67.38 6.89 13.01
CA LYS A 25 -67.23 7.91 14.08
C LYS A 25 -68.53 8.72 14.25
N LEU A 26 -69.65 8.03 14.50
CA LEU A 26 -70.81 8.61 15.18
C LEU A 26 -70.74 8.22 16.67
N ARG A 27 -69.75 8.73 17.39
CA ARG A 27 -69.75 8.76 18.87
C ARG A 27 -68.55 9.54 19.38
N LYS A 28 -68.76 10.82 19.70
CA LYS A 28 -68.11 11.65 20.75
C LYS A 28 -68.17 13.11 20.32
N GLY A 29 -68.91 13.92 21.09
CA GLY A 29 -69.12 15.35 20.88
C GLY A 29 -67.85 16.21 20.95
N PRO A 30 -67.97 17.54 20.75
CA PRO A 30 -66.86 18.41 20.43
C PRO A 30 -66.06 18.71 21.70
N ARG A 31 -65.01 17.93 21.96
CA ARG A 31 -63.96 18.37 22.89
C ARG A 31 -62.94 19.15 22.08
N GLY A 32 -62.97 20.46 22.30
CA GLY A 32 -62.14 21.45 21.64
C GLY A 32 -60.69 21.03 21.56
N CYS A 33 -60.13 21.17 20.37
CA CYS A 33 -58.70 21.16 20.15
C CYS A 33 -58.14 22.45 20.77
N SER A 34 -57.83 22.39 22.07
CA SER A 34 -57.00 23.41 22.72
C SER A 34 -55.64 23.36 22.05
N ARG A 35 -55.41 24.34 21.19
CA ARG A 35 -54.13 24.60 20.54
C ARG A 35 -53.15 25.03 21.64
N LYS A 36 -52.54 24.06 22.33
CA LYS A 36 -51.46 24.29 23.28
C LYS A 36 -50.28 24.78 22.43
N THR A 37 -50.17 26.09 22.23
CA THR A 37 -48.98 26.71 21.69
C THR A 37 -47.87 26.43 22.68
N ARG A 38 -47.05 25.43 22.36
CA ARG A 38 -45.78 25.18 23.01
C ARG A 38 -44.87 26.36 22.67
N LYS A 39 -45.01 27.47 23.40
CA LYS A 39 -44.00 28.52 23.50
C LYS A 39 -42.97 28.10 24.54
N ASP A 40 -42.37 26.93 24.32
CA ASP A 40 -41.13 26.57 24.98
C ASP A 40 -40.08 26.92 23.94
N GLY A 41 -39.47 28.10 24.11
CA GLY A 41 -38.50 28.62 23.18
C GLY A 41 -37.39 27.61 22.95
N PHE A 42 -37.24 27.19 21.69
CA PHE A 42 -36.00 26.64 21.17
C PHE A 42 -35.00 27.81 20.99
N MET A 43 -34.76 28.58 22.05
CA MET A 43 -33.62 29.48 22.11
C MET A 43 -32.45 28.61 22.56
N GLY A 44 -31.89 27.84 21.63
CA GLY A 44 -30.61 27.20 21.83
C GLY A 44 -29.61 28.28 22.23
N ASP A 45 -28.95 28.05 23.36
CA ASP A 45 -27.84 28.85 23.87
C ASP A 45 -26.89 29.19 22.71
N GLN A 46 -26.75 30.48 22.39
CA GLN A 46 -25.79 30.90 21.37
C GLN A 46 -24.40 30.63 21.95
N PRO A 47 -23.55 29.80 21.32
CA PRO A 47 -22.25 29.48 21.90
C PRO A 47 -21.42 30.75 21.98
N SER A 48 -21.32 31.31 23.19
CA SER A 48 -20.47 32.46 23.45
C SER A 48 -19.02 31.98 23.50
N ILE A 49 -18.16 32.56 22.65
CA ILE A 49 -16.73 32.23 22.64
C ILE A 49 -16.13 32.75 23.94
N THR A 50 -15.87 31.83 24.87
CA THR A 50 -15.21 32.14 26.14
C THR A 50 -13.69 32.15 25.96
N ARG A 51 -12.97 32.97 26.75
CA ARG A 51 -11.49 33.00 26.75
C ARG A 51 -10.89 31.61 27.00
N ARG A 52 -11.54 30.82 27.87
CA ARG A 52 -11.18 29.43 28.13
C ARG A 52 -11.34 28.55 26.88
N GLY A 53 -12.42 28.72 26.13
CA GLY A 53 -12.61 28.04 24.85
C GLY A 53 -11.51 28.35 23.84
N VAL A 54 -11.07 29.61 23.76
CA VAL A 54 -9.96 30.03 22.88
C VAL A 54 -8.63 29.38 23.31
N LEU A 55 -8.31 29.38 24.62
CA LEU A 55 -7.07 28.77 25.12
C LEU A 55 -7.05 27.25 24.92
N VAL A 56 -8.18 26.57 25.14
CA VAL A 56 -8.32 25.12 24.89
C VAL A 56 -8.17 24.83 23.39
N GLY A 57 -8.78 25.64 22.53
CA GLY A 57 -8.62 25.53 21.08
C GLY A 57 -7.17 25.74 20.63
N ALA A 58 -6.51 26.79 21.12
CA ALA A 58 -5.12 27.09 20.82
C ALA A 58 -4.17 25.98 21.30
N GLY A 59 -4.40 25.45 22.51
CA GLY A 59 -3.64 24.31 23.04
C GLY A 59 -3.83 23.04 22.21
N ALA A 60 -5.04 22.76 21.73
CA ALA A 60 -5.31 21.61 20.86
C ALA A 60 -4.61 21.75 19.50
N VAL A 61 -4.64 22.95 18.90
CA VAL A 61 -3.93 23.24 17.64
C VAL A 61 -2.42 23.11 17.81
N ALA A 62 -1.85 23.71 18.86
CA ALA A 62 -0.44 23.58 19.18
C ALA A 62 -0.04 22.12 19.43
N GLY A 63 -0.90 21.34 20.09
CA GLY A 63 -0.73 19.89 20.26
C GLY A 63 -0.69 19.13 18.94
N MET A 64 -1.59 19.42 18.00
CA MET A 64 -1.57 18.79 16.67
C MET A 64 -0.29 19.13 15.88
N PHE A 65 0.14 20.39 15.90
CA PHE A 65 1.41 20.79 15.27
C PHE A 65 2.62 20.14 15.94
N ALA A 66 2.63 20.01 17.27
CA ALA A 66 3.68 19.31 17.98
C ALA A 66 3.73 17.82 17.60
N VAL A 67 2.58 17.15 17.48
CA VAL A 67 2.53 15.74 17.03
C VAL A 67 2.99 15.61 15.57
N GLY A 68 2.54 16.49 14.69
CA GLY A 68 3.00 16.50 13.28
C GLY A 68 4.50 16.78 13.16
N GLY A 69 5.01 17.74 13.93
CA GLY A 69 6.44 18.07 14.00
C GLY A 69 7.27 16.93 14.59
N VAL A 70 6.77 16.21 15.60
CA VAL A 70 7.42 15.01 16.14
C VAL A 70 7.37 13.87 15.11
N ALA A 71 6.27 13.66 14.41
CA ALA A 71 6.19 12.64 13.35
C ALA A 71 7.16 12.91 12.20
N TYR A 72 7.33 14.18 11.83
CA TYR A 72 8.33 14.63 10.85
C TYR A 72 9.77 14.53 11.39
N ALA A 73 10.01 14.88 12.65
CA ALA A 73 11.33 14.77 13.27
C ALA A 73 11.75 13.31 13.53
N LEU A 74 10.79 12.42 13.76
CA LEU A 74 10.98 10.97 13.85
C LEU A 74 10.89 10.29 12.49
N GLU A 75 10.97 11.04 11.39
CA GLU A 75 11.08 10.48 10.06
C GLU A 75 12.35 9.62 10.00
N GLY A 76 12.14 8.32 10.11
CA GLY A 76 13.18 7.35 9.89
C GLY A 76 13.66 7.53 8.46
N GLU A 77 14.96 7.75 8.29
CA GLU A 77 15.63 7.72 6.99
C GLU A 77 15.02 6.62 6.13
N ASP A 78 14.66 6.95 4.88
CA ASP A 78 14.28 5.96 3.87
C ASP A 78 15.19 4.75 4.01
N ARG A 79 14.67 3.59 4.37
CA ARG A 79 15.49 2.41 4.67
C ARG A 79 16.09 1.77 3.41
N GLY A 80 16.35 2.57 2.37
CA GLY A 80 16.72 2.10 1.04
C GLY A 80 15.63 1.21 0.45
N LEU A 81 14.35 1.52 0.74
CA LEU A 81 13.23 0.73 0.28
C LEU A 81 13.15 0.75 -1.24
N LEU A 82 13.02 -0.44 -1.82
CA LEU A 82 12.90 -0.58 -3.25
C LEU A 82 11.47 -0.28 -3.66
N ARG A 83 11.29 0.75 -4.50
CA ARG A 83 10.00 1.07 -5.10
C ARG A 83 9.80 0.29 -6.40
N PRO A 84 8.55 0.14 -6.88
CA PRO A 84 8.30 -0.36 -8.23
C PRO A 84 9.12 0.39 -9.30
N PRO A 85 9.41 -0.22 -10.46
CA PRO A 85 10.07 0.49 -11.55
C PRO A 85 9.25 1.72 -11.94
N GLY A 86 9.91 2.85 -12.15
CA GLY A 86 9.22 4.12 -12.44
C GLY A 86 8.70 4.90 -11.22
N ALA A 87 8.93 4.41 -10.00
CA ALA A 87 8.52 5.05 -8.74
C ALA A 87 9.71 5.39 -7.82
N GLN A 88 10.90 5.61 -8.38
CA GLN A 88 12.13 5.84 -7.61
C GLN A 88 12.26 7.25 -7.04
N ASP A 89 11.54 8.23 -7.60
CA ASP A 89 11.40 9.56 -6.98
C ASP A 89 10.44 9.43 -5.80
N GLU A 90 11.01 9.26 -4.61
CA GLU A 90 10.28 9.07 -3.38
C GLU A 90 9.35 10.26 -3.04
N ALA A 91 9.78 11.49 -3.32
CA ALA A 91 8.99 12.68 -3.02
C ALA A 91 7.74 12.74 -3.90
N HIS A 92 7.91 12.53 -5.21
CA HIS A 92 6.80 12.46 -6.15
C HIS A 92 5.88 11.28 -5.85
N PHE A 93 6.46 10.11 -5.57
CA PHE A 93 5.72 8.90 -5.27
C PHE A 93 4.84 9.04 -4.03
N ARG A 94 5.40 9.54 -2.91
CA ARG A 94 4.66 9.75 -1.66
C ARG A 94 3.53 10.76 -1.81
N ALA A 95 3.72 11.80 -2.61
CA ALA A 95 2.71 12.83 -2.84
C ALA A 95 1.51 12.34 -3.67
N THR A 96 1.72 11.35 -4.54
CA THR A 96 0.71 10.89 -5.51
C THR A 96 0.08 9.55 -5.15
N CYS A 97 0.81 8.65 -4.47
CA CYS A 97 0.33 7.30 -4.18
C CYS A 97 -0.91 7.29 -3.28
N LEU A 98 -2.03 6.76 -3.80
CA LEU A 98 -3.29 6.65 -3.05
C LEU A 98 -3.35 5.46 -2.06
N LYS A 99 -2.27 4.68 -1.92
CA LYS A 99 -2.19 3.52 -1.00
C LYS A 99 -3.32 2.48 -1.19
N CYS A 100 -3.77 2.35 -2.44
CA CYS A 100 -4.91 1.50 -2.83
C CYS A 100 -4.59 0.01 -2.93
N ASN A 101 -3.31 -0.36 -2.89
CA ASN A 101 -2.78 -1.73 -2.96
C ASN A 101 -3.09 -2.53 -4.25
N ARG A 102 -3.51 -1.87 -5.33
CA ARG A 102 -3.79 -2.54 -6.60
C ARG A 102 -2.55 -3.17 -7.23
N CYS A 103 -1.41 -2.47 -7.17
CA CYS A 103 -0.15 -2.94 -7.73
C CYS A 103 0.39 -4.22 -7.04
N GLU A 104 0.20 -4.39 -5.72
CA GLU A 104 0.55 -5.65 -5.05
C GLU A 104 -0.31 -6.80 -5.57
N THR A 105 -1.64 -6.62 -5.60
CA THR A 105 -2.57 -7.69 -5.96
C THR A 105 -2.47 -8.07 -7.44
N ALA A 106 -2.17 -7.10 -8.30
CA ALA A 106 -2.04 -7.31 -9.74
C ALA A 106 -0.68 -7.90 -10.16
N CYS A 107 0.34 -7.87 -9.30
CA CYS A 107 1.69 -8.32 -9.64
C CYS A 107 1.73 -9.83 -9.93
N PRO A 108 1.97 -10.27 -11.18
CA PRO A 108 1.98 -11.69 -11.52
C PRO A 108 3.16 -12.43 -10.86
N GLN A 109 4.30 -11.75 -10.75
CA GLN A 109 5.52 -12.29 -10.15
C GLN A 109 5.56 -12.23 -8.62
N ARG A 110 4.58 -11.56 -7.99
CA ARG A 110 4.46 -11.42 -6.53
C ARG A 110 5.69 -10.81 -5.83
N CYS A 111 6.47 -10.00 -6.54
CA CYS A 111 7.63 -9.28 -6.01
C CYS A 111 7.27 -7.97 -5.28
N LEU A 112 5.98 -7.62 -5.22
CA LEU A 112 5.47 -6.44 -4.51
C LEU A 112 4.77 -6.86 -3.21
N ARG A 113 4.95 -6.03 -2.17
CA ARG A 113 4.21 -6.12 -0.92
C ARG A 113 3.77 -4.75 -0.43
N ALA A 114 2.66 -4.67 0.28
CA ALA A 114 2.33 -3.48 1.04
C ALA A 114 3.32 -3.29 2.22
N GLY A 115 3.79 -2.06 2.39
CA GLY A 115 4.58 -1.66 3.54
C GLY A 115 3.78 -1.77 4.83
N VAL A 116 4.44 -2.30 5.85
CA VAL A 116 3.92 -2.45 7.22
C VAL A 116 4.49 -1.35 8.12
N LEU A 117 4.12 -1.34 9.40
CA LEU A 117 4.47 -0.24 10.30
C LEU A 117 5.98 -0.25 10.58
N GLU A 118 6.56 -1.45 10.54
CA GLU A 118 7.98 -1.72 10.66
C GLU A 118 8.77 -1.07 9.53
N ASP A 119 8.20 -0.86 8.34
CA ASP A 119 8.85 -0.16 7.21
C ASP A 119 8.83 1.37 7.36
N GLY A 120 8.18 1.87 8.41
CA GLY A 120 8.01 3.29 8.70
C GLY A 120 6.57 3.77 8.51
N VAL A 121 6.16 4.73 9.35
CA VAL A 121 4.79 5.26 9.41
C VAL A 121 4.33 5.81 8.06
N LEU A 122 5.22 6.48 7.32
CA LEU A 122 4.89 7.05 6.00
C LEU A 122 4.80 5.98 4.90
N ASN A 123 5.56 4.90 5.05
CA ASN A 123 5.59 3.77 4.11
C ASN A 123 4.44 2.78 4.33
N TRP A 124 3.66 2.94 5.40
CA TRP A 124 2.45 2.15 5.64
C TRP A 124 1.55 2.13 4.41
N ARG A 125 1.24 0.91 3.94
CA ARG A 125 0.42 0.60 2.76
C ARG A 125 0.92 1.15 1.43
N THR A 126 2.16 1.56 1.36
CA THR A 126 2.81 1.86 0.08
C THR A 126 3.46 0.59 -0.48
N PRO A 127 3.49 0.39 -1.80
CA PRO A 127 4.18 -0.74 -2.41
C PRO A 127 5.69 -0.67 -2.17
N ILE A 128 6.24 -1.78 -1.72
CA ILE A 128 7.68 -2.03 -1.55
C ILE A 128 7.99 -3.33 -2.29
N MET A 129 9.13 -3.37 -2.98
CA MET A 129 9.60 -4.58 -3.62
C MET A 129 10.34 -5.48 -2.64
N ASP A 130 10.01 -6.76 -2.71
CA ASP A 130 10.54 -7.83 -1.87
C ASP A 130 10.94 -9.00 -2.76
N PHE A 131 12.25 -9.13 -2.97
CA PHE A 131 12.82 -10.15 -3.84
C PHE A 131 13.00 -11.51 -3.16
N HIS A 132 12.60 -11.65 -1.89
CA HIS A 132 12.44 -12.97 -1.28
C HIS A 132 11.16 -13.67 -1.73
N ARG A 133 10.15 -12.90 -2.20
CA ARG A 133 8.85 -13.41 -2.64
C ARG A 133 8.78 -13.68 -4.14
N GLY A 134 9.53 -12.94 -4.94
CA GLY A 134 9.46 -13.01 -6.40
C GLY A 134 10.46 -12.09 -7.09
N VAL A 135 10.36 -11.98 -8.42
CA VAL A 135 11.27 -11.18 -9.26
C VAL A 135 10.50 -10.14 -10.07
N CYS A 136 11.15 -9.05 -10.49
CA CYS A 136 10.55 -8.11 -11.43
C CYS A 136 11.01 -8.44 -12.86
N ASP A 137 10.06 -8.69 -13.76
CA ASP A 137 10.28 -8.94 -15.19
C ASP A 137 9.96 -7.71 -16.06
N PHE A 138 9.73 -6.55 -15.45
CA PHE A 138 9.30 -5.31 -16.13
C PHE A 138 8.03 -5.48 -16.98
N CYS A 139 7.10 -6.36 -16.57
CA CYS A 139 5.82 -6.51 -17.26
C CYS A 139 4.89 -5.28 -17.19
N GLY A 140 5.20 -4.28 -16.38
CA GLY A 140 4.48 -3.00 -16.29
C GLY A 140 3.04 -3.04 -15.76
N VAL A 141 2.48 -4.22 -15.42
CA VAL A 141 1.11 -4.35 -14.90
C VAL A 141 0.84 -3.44 -13.68
N CYS A 142 1.87 -3.18 -12.85
CA CYS A 142 1.75 -2.29 -11.70
C CYS A 142 1.48 -0.81 -12.06
N GLU A 143 2.00 -0.35 -13.20
CA GLU A 143 1.72 0.97 -13.79
C GLU A 143 0.30 0.97 -14.36
N ASP A 144 -0.08 -0.05 -15.13
CA ASP A 144 -1.39 -0.13 -15.79
C ASP A 144 -2.58 -0.07 -14.81
N VAL A 145 -2.42 -0.66 -13.62
CA VAL A 145 -3.47 -0.67 -12.60
C VAL A 145 -3.46 0.54 -11.67
N CYS A 146 -2.48 1.45 -11.81
CA CYS A 146 -2.29 2.59 -10.91
C CYS A 146 -3.22 3.76 -11.29
N PRO A 147 -4.29 4.03 -10.51
CA PRO A 147 -5.21 5.13 -10.84
C PRO A 147 -4.61 6.51 -10.59
N ALA A 148 -3.51 6.58 -9.83
CA ALA A 148 -2.87 7.83 -9.44
C ALA A 148 -1.76 8.27 -10.39
N GLY A 149 -1.31 7.37 -11.28
CA GLY A 149 -0.10 7.61 -12.09
C GLY A 149 1.17 7.73 -11.27
N SER A 150 1.21 7.20 -10.04
CA SER A 150 2.39 7.29 -9.17
C SER A 150 3.54 6.36 -9.60
N ILE A 151 3.32 5.51 -10.60
CA ILE A 151 4.27 4.57 -11.16
C ILE A 151 4.26 4.83 -12.66
N ALA A 152 5.39 5.16 -13.26
CA ALA A 152 5.48 5.50 -14.68
C ALA A 152 6.77 4.96 -15.31
N GLY A 153 6.65 4.23 -16.43
CA GLY A 153 7.80 3.59 -17.09
C GLY A 153 8.15 2.20 -16.55
N ALA A 154 7.21 1.51 -15.91
CA ALA A 154 7.39 0.15 -15.40
C ALA A 154 7.56 -0.91 -16.51
N HIS A 155 7.14 -0.59 -17.73
CA HIS A 155 7.34 -1.42 -18.94
C HIS A 155 8.75 -1.31 -19.54
N ASP A 156 9.56 -0.34 -19.11
CA ASP A 156 10.90 -0.11 -19.64
C ASP A 156 11.97 -0.84 -18.80
N PRO A 157 12.62 -1.90 -19.32
CA PRO A 157 13.67 -2.61 -18.60
C PRO A 157 14.96 -1.80 -18.39
N ALA A 158 15.09 -0.65 -19.05
CA ALA A 158 16.19 0.29 -18.84
C ALA A 158 16.05 1.09 -17.53
N GLN A 159 14.86 1.10 -16.92
CA GLN A 159 14.67 1.73 -15.62
C GLN A 159 15.46 1.01 -14.54
N VAL A 160 16.20 1.77 -13.75
CA VAL A 160 16.97 1.25 -12.62
C VAL A 160 16.11 1.33 -11.37
N ILE A 161 15.74 0.16 -10.84
CA ILE A 161 15.06 0.02 -9.56
C ILE A 161 16.07 0.17 -8.42
N GLY A 162 17.21 -0.46 -8.60
CA GLY A 162 18.25 -0.61 -7.59
C GLY A 162 19.45 -1.33 -8.18
N VAL A 163 20.43 -1.59 -7.33
CA VAL A 163 21.67 -2.25 -7.70
C VAL A 163 21.88 -3.45 -6.80
N ALA A 164 22.25 -4.60 -7.38
CA ALA A 164 22.63 -5.76 -6.62
C ALA A 164 23.97 -5.53 -5.92
N VAL A 165 24.01 -5.76 -4.61
CA VAL A 165 25.20 -5.64 -3.77
C VAL A 165 25.49 -7.01 -3.17
N VAL A 166 26.74 -7.46 -3.31
CA VAL A 166 27.21 -8.73 -2.75
C VAL A 166 27.64 -8.50 -1.30
N ASP A 167 27.03 -9.25 -0.39
CA ASP A 167 27.45 -9.31 1.00
C ASP A 167 28.54 -10.38 1.14
N ARG A 168 29.77 -9.93 1.41
CA ARG A 168 30.96 -10.78 1.49
C ARG A 168 30.92 -11.75 2.66
N GLU A 169 30.22 -11.42 3.74
CA GLU A 169 30.12 -12.26 4.93
C GLU A 169 29.02 -13.31 4.79
N ARG A 170 28.07 -13.10 3.87
CA ARG A 170 26.96 -14.03 3.60
C ARG A 170 27.09 -14.82 2.29
N CYS A 171 27.95 -14.39 1.37
CA CYS A 171 28.08 -15.03 0.08
C CYS A 171 28.89 -16.32 0.15
N ILE A 172 28.28 -17.44 -0.27
CA ILE A 172 28.92 -18.77 -0.32
C ILE A 172 30.20 -18.74 -1.18
N ALA A 173 30.20 -18.01 -2.30
CA ALA A 173 31.38 -17.89 -3.15
C ALA A 173 32.54 -17.17 -2.45
N TRP A 174 32.26 -16.22 -1.54
CA TRP A 174 33.28 -15.52 -0.77
C TRP A 174 33.80 -16.36 0.41
N LEU A 175 32.94 -17.16 1.03
CA LEU A 175 33.29 -17.98 2.19
C LEU A 175 33.96 -19.31 1.82
N GLN A 176 33.48 -19.96 0.76
CA GLN A 176 33.84 -21.35 0.41
C GLN A 176 34.21 -21.54 -1.06
N GLY A 177 33.92 -20.55 -1.92
CA GLY A 177 34.16 -20.63 -3.36
C GLY A 177 33.08 -21.40 -4.13
N GLY A 178 33.06 -21.23 -5.45
CA GLY A 178 32.34 -22.13 -6.37
C GLY A 178 30.83 -21.92 -6.54
N CYS A 179 30.23 -20.89 -5.93
CA CYS A 179 28.81 -20.58 -6.12
C CYS A 179 28.62 -19.53 -7.25
N GLN A 180 27.98 -19.95 -8.35
CA GLN A 180 27.71 -19.09 -9.51
C GLN A 180 26.21 -18.87 -9.79
N VAL A 181 25.33 -19.27 -8.86
CA VAL A 181 23.86 -19.23 -9.05
C VAL A 181 23.35 -17.84 -9.44
N CYS A 182 23.92 -16.78 -8.86
CA CYS A 182 23.52 -15.41 -9.19
C CYS A 182 23.92 -14.99 -10.62
N VAL A 183 25.01 -15.53 -11.15
CA VAL A 183 25.47 -15.30 -12.52
C VAL A 183 24.52 -15.99 -13.50
N ASP A 184 24.23 -17.27 -13.26
CA ASP A 184 23.31 -18.05 -14.09
C ASP A 184 21.88 -17.49 -14.09
N ALA A 185 21.46 -16.91 -12.97
CA ALA A 185 20.13 -16.31 -12.82
C ALA A 185 20.00 -14.91 -13.46
N CYS A 186 21.09 -14.25 -13.86
CA CYS A 186 21.05 -12.87 -14.35
C CYS A 186 20.72 -12.82 -15.85
N PRO A 187 19.52 -12.36 -16.26
CA PRO A 187 19.18 -12.29 -17.69
C PRO A 187 19.91 -11.16 -18.44
N TYR A 188 20.47 -10.18 -17.72
CA TYR A 188 21.14 -9.01 -18.29
C TYR A 188 22.66 -9.13 -18.36
N GLY A 189 23.24 -10.24 -17.87
CA GLY A 189 24.69 -10.42 -17.83
C GLY A 189 25.41 -9.35 -16.99
N ALA A 190 24.76 -8.87 -15.94
CA ALA A 190 25.28 -7.82 -15.05
C ALA A 190 26.20 -8.36 -13.96
N ILE A 191 26.37 -9.68 -13.84
CA ILE A 191 27.18 -10.31 -12.80
C ILE A 191 28.22 -11.20 -13.47
N THR A 192 29.49 -11.03 -13.12
CA THR A 192 30.62 -11.83 -13.60
C THR A 192 31.39 -12.41 -12.43
N LEU A 193 32.22 -13.44 -12.68
CA LEU A 193 33.12 -13.98 -11.66
C LEU A 193 34.51 -13.37 -11.83
N ASP A 194 35.14 -12.99 -10.71
CA ASP A 194 36.54 -12.57 -10.69
C ASP A 194 37.52 -13.77 -10.76
N ASP A 195 38.82 -13.48 -10.73
CA ASP A 195 39.88 -14.51 -10.79
C ASP A 195 39.82 -15.52 -9.62
N ALA A 196 39.18 -15.14 -8.51
CA ALA A 196 38.97 -16.00 -7.34
C ALA A 196 37.60 -16.68 -7.35
N ASN A 197 36.88 -16.66 -8.48
CA ASN A 197 35.57 -17.23 -8.68
C ASN A 197 34.48 -16.61 -7.76
N ARG A 198 34.59 -15.30 -7.49
CA ARG A 198 33.66 -14.53 -6.65
C ARG A 198 32.81 -13.60 -7.52
N PRO A 199 31.50 -13.46 -7.23
CA PRO A 199 30.62 -12.62 -8.03
C PRO A 199 30.94 -11.13 -7.85
N VAL A 200 31.03 -10.44 -8.99
CA VAL A 200 31.21 -9.00 -9.13
C VAL A 200 30.06 -8.45 -9.96
N VAL A 201 29.41 -7.40 -9.47
CA VAL A 201 28.25 -6.77 -10.14
C VAL A 201 28.70 -5.55 -10.94
N ASP A 202 28.40 -5.56 -12.23
CA ASP A 202 28.49 -4.40 -13.11
C ASP A 202 27.24 -3.52 -12.93
N ARG A 203 27.43 -2.41 -12.21
CA ARG A 203 26.34 -1.46 -11.90
C ARG A 203 25.73 -0.82 -13.14
N ALA A 204 26.47 -0.72 -14.25
CA ALA A 204 25.96 -0.09 -15.47
C ALA A 204 24.94 -0.96 -16.21
N LYS A 205 24.99 -2.29 -16.00
CA LYS A 205 24.07 -3.26 -16.60
C LYS A 205 22.98 -3.72 -15.63
N CYS A 206 23.17 -3.51 -14.34
CA CYS A 206 22.23 -3.93 -13.32
C CYS A 206 21.05 -2.95 -13.25
N ASN A 207 19.84 -3.45 -13.50
CA ASN A 207 18.60 -2.69 -13.36
C ASN A 207 17.85 -2.98 -12.05
N GLY A 208 18.35 -3.91 -11.23
CA GLY A 208 17.75 -4.26 -9.93
C GLY A 208 16.50 -5.14 -10.03
N CYS A 209 16.34 -5.95 -11.08
CA CYS A 209 15.21 -6.88 -11.24
C CYS A 209 15.01 -7.90 -10.10
N GLY A 210 16.04 -8.14 -9.28
CA GLY A 210 15.96 -9.05 -8.13
C GLY A 210 16.11 -10.54 -8.44
N ALA A 211 16.33 -10.93 -9.70
CA ALA A 211 16.51 -12.34 -10.10
C ALA A 211 17.65 -13.04 -9.33
N CYS A 212 18.79 -12.33 -9.17
CA CYS A 212 19.95 -12.85 -8.46
C CYS A 212 19.70 -13.02 -6.95
N GLU A 213 18.97 -12.09 -6.32
CA GLU A 213 18.62 -12.17 -4.90
C GLU A 213 17.65 -13.32 -4.65
N ASN A 214 16.59 -13.41 -5.46
CA ASN A 214 15.58 -14.48 -5.34
C ASN A 214 16.17 -15.89 -5.56
N ALA A 215 17.15 -16.03 -6.45
CA ALA A 215 17.82 -17.31 -6.70
C ALA A 215 18.88 -17.67 -5.64
N CYS A 216 19.34 -16.71 -4.82
CA CYS A 216 20.49 -16.93 -3.94
C CYS A 216 20.18 -17.95 -2.82
N PRO A 217 20.93 -19.07 -2.72
CA PRO A 217 20.69 -20.12 -1.71
C PRO A 217 21.34 -19.83 -0.35
N SER A 218 22.01 -18.68 -0.17
CA SER A 218 22.77 -18.38 1.04
C SER A 218 21.92 -18.35 2.31
N SER A 219 20.64 -18.00 2.22
CA SER A 219 19.73 -17.99 3.38
C SER A 219 19.54 -19.40 3.97
N SER A 220 19.61 -20.44 3.13
CA SER A 220 19.56 -21.82 3.59
C SER A 220 20.91 -22.28 4.17
N TYR A 221 22.02 -21.73 3.68
CA TYR A 221 23.36 -22.08 4.14
C TYR A 221 23.73 -21.43 5.48
N LEU A 222 23.24 -20.20 5.72
CA LEU A 222 23.56 -19.39 6.90
C LEU A 222 22.33 -19.16 7.81
N ALA A 223 21.38 -20.09 7.83
CA ALA A 223 20.14 -19.96 8.60
C ALA A 223 20.36 -19.66 10.10
N PHE A 224 21.51 -20.05 10.66
CA PHE A 224 21.86 -19.80 12.06
C PHE A 224 22.45 -18.40 12.33
N ALA A 225 22.90 -17.67 11.30
CA ALA A 225 23.53 -16.36 11.44
C ALA A 225 22.52 -15.22 11.67
N GLY A 226 21.22 -15.49 11.50
CA GLY A 226 20.16 -14.51 11.66
C GLY A 226 20.10 -13.45 10.54
N GLY A 227 18.93 -12.82 10.41
CA GLY A 227 18.65 -11.80 9.40
C GLY A 227 17.97 -12.34 8.14
N THR A 228 17.34 -11.42 7.38
CA THR A 228 16.62 -11.71 6.14
C THR A 228 17.52 -11.64 4.90
N ASP A 229 18.66 -10.94 5.02
CA ASP A 229 19.57 -10.71 3.90
C ASP A 229 20.25 -11.99 3.42
N ARG A 230 20.37 -12.10 2.09
CA ARG A 230 21.09 -13.14 1.37
C ARG A 230 22.53 -12.68 1.08
N GLY A 231 23.31 -13.52 0.40
CA GLY A 231 24.68 -13.22 -0.01
C GLY A 231 24.76 -12.21 -1.15
N ILE A 232 23.64 -11.95 -1.83
CA ILE A 232 23.48 -10.86 -2.78
C ILE A 232 22.08 -10.28 -2.60
N ASN A 233 21.98 -8.97 -2.41
CA ASN A 233 20.72 -8.27 -2.18
C ASN A 233 20.66 -7.02 -3.05
N VAL A 234 19.49 -6.72 -3.61
CA VAL A 234 19.26 -5.47 -4.33
C VAL A 234 19.00 -4.37 -3.32
N ARG A 235 19.69 -3.25 -3.47
CA ARG A 235 19.54 -2.05 -2.65
C ARG A 235 19.22 -0.85 -3.55
N ALA A 236 18.56 0.17 -3.01
CA ALA A 236 18.22 1.37 -3.77
C ALA A 236 19.49 2.04 -4.33
N ALA A 237 19.44 2.48 -5.60
CA ALA A 237 20.62 2.93 -6.37
C ALA A 237 21.33 4.18 -5.81
N GLY A 238 20.73 4.89 -4.86
CA GLY A 238 21.29 6.10 -4.22
C GLY A 238 21.83 5.92 -2.80
N LYS A 239 21.74 4.71 -2.22
CA LYS A 239 22.28 4.43 -0.88
C LYS A 239 23.30 3.31 -0.99
N GLU A 240 24.56 3.68 -1.13
CA GLU A 240 25.67 2.75 -0.92
C GLU A 240 25.61 2.27 0.53
N ALA A 241 25.62 0.95 0.71
CA ALA A 241 25.86 0.33 2.01
C ALA A 241 27.33 0.46 2.39
#